data_AF-A0AA40VYT7-F1
#
_entry.id   AF-A0AA40VYT7-F1
#
_cell.length_a   1.000
_cell.length_b   1.000
_cell.length_c   1.000
_cell.angle_alpha   90.00
_cell.angle_beta   90.00
_cell.angle_gamma   90.00
#
_symmetry.space_group_name_H-M   'P 1'
#
loop_
_entity.id
_entity.type
_entity.pdbx_description
1 polymer ?
#
loop_
_entity_poly.entity_id
_entity_poly.type
_entity_poly.pdbx_seq_one_letter_code
_entity_poly.pdbx_strand_id
1 'polypeptide(L)'
;MPHLLLKPATLIAAAVLSLPAATVSAQQNLERATSLAQIHAIMEYCEVLTPELLEVLKKRQQSATRESGVSSLVFDAEYLRAYAKARKDMADFGEEEKELTCQPMRAMAGKD
;
A
#
# COMPACT_ATOMS: atom_id res chain seq x y z
N MET A 1 -18.65 -15.10 63.33
CA MET A 1 -19.57 -14.02 62.92
C MET A 1 -19.08 -12.76 63.63
N PRO A 2 -18.58 -11.74 62.90
CA PRO A 2 -19.39 -10.93 61.98
C PRO A 2 -18.87 -10.92 60.54
N HIS A 3 -19.80 -10.75 59.60
CA HIS A 3 -19.58 -10.58 58.17
C HIS A 3 -19.75 -9.11 57.77
N LEU A 4 -18.73 -8.54 57.14
CA LEU A 4 -18.72 -7.34 56.30
C LEU A 4 -17.52 -7.56 55.34
N LEU A 5 -17.50 -7.29 54.04
CA LEU A 5 -18.38 -6.67 53.07
C LEU A 5 -17.83 -7.09 51.70
N LEU A 6 -18.73 -7.51 50.81
CA LEU A 6 -18.73 -7.34 49.35
C LEU A 6 -17.44 -6.83 48.66
N LYS A 7 -16.90 -7.62 47.70
CA LYS A 7 -16.34 -7.10 46.44
C LYS A 7 -16.09 -8.23 45.41
N PRO A 8 -16.96 -8.40 44.41
CA PRO A 8 -16.58 -8.91 43.11
C PRO A 8 -16.35 -7.71 42.20
N ALA A 9 -15.11 -7.38 41.89
CA ALA A 9 -14.80 -6.42 40.84
C ALA A 9 -13.47 -6.82 40.20
N THR A 10 -13.58 -7.84 39.36
CA THR A 10 -13.10 -7.82 37.98
C THR A 10 -11.91 -6.88 37.74
N LEU A 11 -10.70 -7.39 37.94
CA LEU A 11 -9.49 -6.80 37.37
C LEU A 11 -9.03 -7.67 36.19
N ILE A 12 -9.76 -7.56 35.08
CA ILE A 12 -9.25 -7.93 33.76
C ILE A 12 -9.39 -6.69 32.88
N ALA A 13 -8.48 -5.74 33.06
CA ALA A 13 -8.39 -4.56 32.21
C ALA A 13 -6.92 -4.15 32.06
N ALA A 14 -6.14 -4.98 31.38
CA ALA A 14 -4.78 -4.65 30.96
C ALA A 14 -4.42 -5.42 29.69
N ALA A 15 -5.13 -5.14 28.59
CA ALA A 15 -4.78 -5.69 27.27
C ALA A 15 -5.11 -4.74 26.11
N VAL A 16 -5.16 -3.42 26.33
CA VAL A 16 -5.54 -2.44 25.28
C VAL A 16 -4.39 -1.52 24.86
N LEU A 17 -3.23 -1.55 25.54
CA LEU A 17 -2.14 -0.60 25.26
C LEU A 17 -1.16 -1.03 24.16
N SER A 18 -1.33 -2.23 23.57
CA SER A 18 -0.43 -2.77 22.54
C SER A 18 -0.97 -2.67 21.12
N LEU A 19 -2.27 -2.37 20.94
CA LEU A 19 -2.89 -2.28 19.61
C LEU A 19 -2.49 -1.06 18.76
N PRO A 20 -2.19 0.15 19.28
CA PRO A 20 -2.02 1.31 18.41
C PRO A 20 -0.75 1.23 17.55
N ALA A 21 0.31 0.56 18.03
CA ALA A 21 1.56 0.43 17.29
C ALA A 21 1.44 -0.50 16.06
N ALA A 22 0.68 -1.59 16.18
CA ALA A 22 0.44 -2.52 15.08
C ALA A 22 -0.44 -1.89 13.99
N THR A 23 -1.44 -1.10 14.36
CA THR A 23 -2.32 -0.42 13.40
C THR A 23 -1.63 0.71 12.65
N VAL A 24 -0.74 1.47 13.31
CA VAL A 24 0.07 2.52 12.65
C VAL A 24 1.01 1.90 11.61
N SER A 25 1.67 0.78 11.95
CA SER A 25 2.52 0.04 11.00
C SER A 25 1.74 -0.48 9.79
N ALA A 26 0.56 -1.09 10.02
CA ALA A 26 -0.26 -1.59 8.92
C ALA A 26 -0.69 -0.48 7.96
N GLN A 27 -1.12 0.67 8.48
CA GLN A 27 -1.54 1.79 7.65
C GLN A 27 -0.39 2.42 6.87
N GLN A 28 0.78 2.60 7.50
CA GLN A 28 1.97 3.10 6.80
C GLN A 28 2.42 2.16 5.67
N ASN A 29 2.36 0.85 5.88
CA ASN A 29 2.69 -0.13 4.85
C ASN A 29 1.66 -0.15 3.71
N LEU A 30 0.38 0.07 4.03
CA LEU A 30 -0.67 0.22 3.02
C LEU A 30 -0.48 1.51 2.19
N GLU A 31 -0.17 2.64 2.84
CA GLU A 31 0.16 3.90 2.15
C GLU A 31 1.35 3.71 1.22
N ARG A 32 2.42 3.04 1.69
CA ARG A 32 3.59 2.73 0.87
C ARG A 32 3.22 1.90 -0.37
N ALA A 33 2.37 0.88 -0.19
CA ALA A 33 1.86 0.08 -1.31
C ALA A 33 1.04 0.91 -2.30
N THR A 34 0.20 1.83 -1.81
CA THR A 34 -0.57 2.73 -2.70
C THR A 34 0.33 3.65 -3.51
N SER A 35 1.38 4.23 -2.91
CA SER A 35 2.36 5.06 -3.62
C SER A 35 3.11 4.25 -4.68
N LEU A 36 3.49 3.02 -4.35
CA LEU A 36 4.15 2.13 -5.32
C LEU A 36 3.23 1.73 -6.47
N ALA A 37 1.93 1.55 -6.23
CA ALA A 37 0.95 1.28 -7.27
C ALA A 37 0.86 2.43 -8.30
N GLN A 38 0.97 3.68 -7.84
CA GLN A 38 1.03 4.85 -8.74
C GLN A 38 2.31 4.84 -9.57
N ILE A 39 3.46 4.58 -8.94
CA ILE A 39 4.75 4.48 -9.65
C ILE A 39 4.70 3.36 -10.70
N HIS A 40 4.16 2.20 -10.34
CA HIS A 40 3.98 1.08 -11.26
C HIS A 40 3.11 1.45 -12.47
N ALA A 41 2.00 2.18 -12.26
CA ALA A 41 1.17 2.68 -13.35
C ALA A 41 1.95 3.58 -14.31
N ILE A 42 2.78 4.49 -13.77
CA ILE A 42 3.61 5.41 -14.57
C ILE A 42 4.69 4.62 -15.33
N MET A 43 5.41 3.72 -14.66
CA MET A 43 6.46 2.92 -15.31
C MET A 43 5.91 2.02 -16.42
N GLU A 44 4.72 1.45 -16.25
CA GLU A 44 4.06 0.69 -17.31
C GLU A 44 3.56 1.60 -18.44
N TYR A 45 3.00 2.76 -18.10
CA TYR A 45 2.59 3.77 -19.10
C TYR A 45 3.77 4.25 -19.96
N CYS A 46 4.95 4.36 -19.37
CA CYS A 46 6.20 4.72 -20.03
C CYS A 46 6.95 3.54 -20.65
N GLU A 47 6.35 2.35 -20.70
CA GLU A 47 6.93 1.11 -21.27
C GLU A 47 8.25 0.68 -20.61
N VAL A 48 8.53 1.21 -19.42
CA VAL A 48 9.68 0.82 -18.59
C VAL A 48 9.42 -0.53 -17.95
N LEU A 49 8.19 -0.76 -17.52
CA LEU A 49 7.78 -1.98 -16.85
C LEU A 49 6.83 -2.80 -17.74
N THR A 50 7.11 -4.09 -17.92
CA THR A 50 6.18 -4.97 -18.64
C THR A 50 5.05 -5.43 -17.72
N PRO A 51 3.87 -5.82 -18.27
CA PRO A 51 2.78 -6.36 -17.48
C PRO A 51 3.15 -7.61 -16.66
N GLU A 52 4.04 -8.46 -17.18
CA GLU A 52 4.48 -9.66 -16.46
C GLU A 52 5.33 -9.30 -15.25
N LEU A 53 6.23 -8.32 -15.40
CA LEU A 53 7.05 -7.84 -14.30
C LEU A 53 6.20 -7.09 -13.26
N LEU A 54 5.17 -6.37 -13.69
CA LEU A 54 4.18 -5.74 -12.81
C LEU A 54 3.54 -6.74 -11.85
N GLU A 55 3.05 -7.85 -12.37
CA GLU A 55 2.40 -8.87 -11.56
C GLU A 55 3.36 -9.48 -10.54
N VAL A 56 4.63 -9.67 -10.91
CA VAL A 56 5.67 -10.11 -9.99
C VAL A 56 5.91 -9.08 -8.87
N LEU A 57 6.02 -7.79 -9.22
CA LEU A 57 6.24 -6.73 -8.22
C LEU A 57 5.04 -6.54 -7.30
N LYS A 58 3.82 -6.59 -7.85
CA LYS A 58 2.58 -6.54 -7.09
C LYS A 58 2.50 -7.67 -6.08
N LYS A 59 2.76 -8.92 -6.50
CA LYS A 59 2.79 -10.08 -5.59
C LYS A 59 3.82 -9.93 -4.48
N ARG A 60 5.01 -9.40 -4.79
CA ARG A 60 6.04 -9.11 -3.78
C ARG A 60 5.56 -8.08 -2.75
N GLN A 61 4.95 -6.98 -3.20
CA GLN A 61 4.38 -5.97 -2.29
C GLN A 61 3.23 -6.51 -1.46
N GLN A 62 2.35 -7.31 -2.05
CA GLN A 62 1.27 -7.95 -1.30
C GLN A 62 1.81 -8.85 -0.20
N SER A 63 2.86 -9.63 -0.49
CA SER A 63 3.52 -10.47 0.52
C SER A 63 4.13 -9.63 1.64
N ALA A 64 4.85 -8.55 1.31
CA ALA A 64 5.48 -7.69 2.30
C ALA A 64 4.46 -6.94 3.18
N THR A 65 3.37 -6.44 2.60
CA THR A 65 2.31 -5.76 3.37
C THR A 65 1.52 -6.74 4.24
N ARG A 66 1.37 -7.99 3.83
CA ARG A 66 0.74 -9.02 4.67
C ARG A 66 1.48 -9.24 5.99
N GLU A 67 2.81 -9.14 5.99
CA GLU A 67 3.62 -9.25 7.23
C GLU A 67 3.36 -8.09 8.20
N SER A 68 2.86 -6.96 7.71
CA SER A 68 2.44 -5.82 8.53
C SER A 68 0.99 -5.88 9.02
N GLY A 69 0.27 -6.97 8.73
CA GLY A 69 -1.12 -7.18 9.15
C GLY A 69 -2.18 -6.65 8.18
N VAL A 70 -1.78 -6.19 6.98
CA VAL A 70 -2.72 -5.81 5.91
C VAL A 70 -3.23 -7.07 5.22
N SER A 71 -4.56 -7.22 5.10
CA SER A 71 -5.12 -8.35 4.35
C SER A 71 -4.85 -8.21 2.84
N SER A 72 -4.67 -9.33 2.14
CA SER A 72 -4.48 -9.33 0.68
C SER A 72 -5.61 -8.63 -0.07
N LEU A 73 -6.85 -8.76 0.41
CA LEU A 73 -8.02 -8.12 -0.20
C LEU A 73 -8.00 -6.58 -0.03
N VAL A 74 -7.63 -6.09 1.15
CA VAL A 74 -7.44 -4.65 1.38
C VAL A 74 -6.30 -4.12 0.52
N PHE A 75 -5.17 -4.83 0.47
CA PHE A 75 -4.06 -4.48 -0.41
C PHE A 75 -4.51 -4.40 -1.88
N ASP A 76 -5.19 -5.42 -2.40
CA ASP A 76 -5.59 -5.46 -3.82
C ASP A 76 -6.56 -4.33 -4.17
N ALA A 77 -7.51 -4.03 -3.29
CA ALA A 77 -8.45 -2.93 -3.49
C ALA A 77 -7.74 -1.58 -3.54
N GLU A 78 -6.86 -1.32 -2.57
CA GLU A 78 -6.13 -0.05 -2.48
C GLU A 78 -5.08 0.11 -3.59
N TYR A 79 -4.39 -0.98 -3.92
CA TYR A 79 -3.46 -1.02 -5.04
C TYR A 79 -4.19 -0.70 -6.35
N LEU A 80 -5.30 -1.39 -6.64
CA LEU A 80 -6.08 -1.17 -7.86
C LEU A 80 -6.62 0.26 -7.93
N ARG A 81 -7.14 0.79 -6.82
CA ARG A 81 -7.63 2.17 -6.73
C ARG A 81 -6.53 3.18 -7.07
N ALA A 82 -5.36 3.05 -6.45
CA ALA A 82 -4.24 3.96 -6.65
C ALA A 82 -3.64 3.84 -8.07
N TYR A 83 -3.47 2.62 -8.56
CA TYR A 83 -3.00 2.34 -9.92
C TYR A 83 -3.95 2.93 -10.97
N ALA A 84 -5.26 2.65 -10.86
CA ALA A 84 -6.26 3.14 -11.81
C ALA A 84 -6.37 4.67 -11.78
N LYS A 85 -6.26 5.29 -10.60
CA LYS A 85 -6.21 6.74 -10.48
C LYS A 85 -5.01 7.31 -11.23
N ALA A 86 -3.81 6.78 -11.03
CA ALA A 86 -2.61 7.27 -11.73
C ALA A 86 -2.74 7.10 -13.26
N ARG A 87 -3.29 5.96 -13.73
CA ARG A 87 -3.58 5.75 -15.17
C ARG A 87 -4.56 6.77 -15.72
N LYS A 88 -5.60 7.11 -14.96
CA LYS A 88 -6.58 8.12 -15.36
C LYS A 88 -5.93 9.51 -15.42
N ASP A 89 -5.17 9.88 -14.40
CA ASP A 89 -4.49 11.18 -14.35
C ASP A 89 -3.54 11.36 -15.55
N MET A 90 -2.85 10.30 -15.99
CA MET A 90 -1.99 10.32 -17.18
C MET A 90 -2.74 10.19 -18.52
N ALA A 91 -4.00 9.76 -18.52
CA ALA A 91 -4.79 9.66 -19.74
C ALA A 91 -5.12 11.05 -20.30
N ASP A 92 -5.09 12.07 -19.44
CA ASP A 92 -5.34 13.47 -19.80
C ASP A 92 -4.07 14.17 -20.34
N PHE A 93 -2.91 13.50 -20.36
CA PHE A 93 -1.66 14.07 -20.84
C PHE A 93 -1.62 14.16 -22.37
N GLY A 94 -1.17 15.31 -22.89
CA GLY A 94 -0.79 15.45 -24.29
C GLY A 94 0.50 14.69 -24.62
N GLU A 95 0.84 14.58 -25.92
CA GLU A 95 2.04 13.85 -26.36
C GLU A 95 3.34 14.43 -25.79
N GLU A 96 3.46 15.75 -25.72
CA GLU A 96 4.63 16.44 -25.14
C GLU A 96 4.75 16.15 -23.64
N GLU A 97 3.65 16.24 -22.90
CA GLU A 97 3.62 15.98 -21.45
C GLU A 97 3.93 14.51 -21.14
N LYS A 98 3.43 13.59 -21.97
CA LYS A 98 3.80 12.17 -21.93
C LYS A 98 5.30 11.98 -22.12
N GLU A 99 5.89 12.60 -23.13
CA GLU A 99 7.32 12.45 -23.41
C GLU A 99 8.18 13.01 -22.28
N LEU A 100 7.85 14.21 -21.77
CA LEU A 100 8.53 14.82 -20.63
C LEU A 100 8.42 13.96 -19.36
N THR A 101 7.30 13.26 -19.17
CA THR A 101 7.11 12.33 -18.05
C THR A 101 7.93 11.06 -18.22
N CYS A 102 7.97 10.51 -19.43
CA CYS A 102 8.50 9.17 -19.68
C CYS A 102 9.99 9.12 -20.03
N GLN A 103 10.53 10.15 -20.68
CA GLN A 103 11.94 10.20 -21.07
C GLN A 103 12.88 9.97 -19.88
N PRO A 104 12.73 10.65 -18.72
CA PRO A 104 13.64 10.42 -17.60
C PRO A 104 13.57 9.00 -17.05
N MET A 105 12.37 8.40 -17.07
CA MET A 105 12.17 7.03 -16.60
C MET A 105 12.81 6.00 -17.53
N ARG A 106 12.69 6.19 -18.85
CA ARG A 106 13.34 5.34 -19.85
C ARG A 106 14.86 5.44 -19.77
N ALA A 107 15.40 6.65 -19.59
CA ALA A 107 16.83 6.89 -19.41
C ALA A 107 17.40 6.11 -18.22
N MET A 108 16.75 6.21 -17.07
CA MET A 108 17.14 5.45 -15.86
C MET A 108 17.03 3.93 -16.06
N ALA A 109 16.13 3.48 -16.91
CA ALA A 109 15.94 2.06 -17.23
C ALA A 109 16.86 1.56 -18.36
N GLY A 110 17.70 2.42 -18.96
CA GLY A 110 18.54 2.08 -20.10
C GLY A 110 17.74 1.78 -21.38
N LYS A 111 16.57 2.43 -21.54
CA LYS A 111 15.62 2.27 -22.66
C LYS A 111 15.54 3.51 -23.57
N ASP A 112 16.57 4.36 -23.55
CA ASP A 112 16.70 5.51 -24.45
C ASP A 112 17.08 5.09 -25.88
#